data_AF-A0A9D7FHV3-F1
#
_entry.id   AF-A0A9D7FHV3-F1
#
_cell.length_a   1.000
_cell.length_b   1.000
_cell.length_c   1.000
_cell.angle_alpha   90.00
_cell.angle_beta   90.00
_cell.angle_gamma   90.00
#
_symmetry.space_group_name_H-M   'P 1'
#
loop_
_entity.id
_entity.type
_entity.pdbx_description
1 polymer ?
#
loop_
_entity_poly.entity_id
_entity_poly.type
_entity_poly.pdbx_seq_one_letter_code
_entity_poly.pdbx_strand_id
1 'polypeptide(L)'
;MPQMVMPLFPHGTTHINNLLAFSCEEGTVTYFNGSMPLFSHRETDVASFHMIIAQFYLNGHVKQADLCRAFGVTAISVKRAVKLHREQGVKGFFVPRKGRGPAVLTPSVMTQAQGLLDGGAASEAVADQLGIKRDTLGKAVRAGRLHVAKKKTVPPSPKKTLGTAQERSSARQ
;
A
#
# COMPACT_ATOMS: atom_id res chain seq x y z
N MET A 1 24.03 43.93 21.73
CA MET A 1 24.11 42.91 20.67
C MET A 1 24.27 41.55 21.34
N PRO A 2 23.33 40.60 21.20
CA PRO A 2 23.54 39.26 21.73
C PRO A 2 24.69 38.58 20.96
N GLN A 3 25.70 38.10 21.69
CA GLN A 3 26.84 37.36 21.13
C GLN A 3 26.32 36.03 20.55
N MET A 4 26.60 35.75 19.28
CA MET A 4 26.28 34.47 18.66
C MET A 4 27.29 33.42 19.17
N VAL A 5 26.88 32.62 20.15
CA VAL A 5 27.69 31.49 20.63
C VAL A 5 27.56 30.35 19.63
N MET A 6 28.70 29.90 19.08
CA MET A 6 28.71 28.72 18.22
C MET A 6 28.36 27.48 19.06
N PRO A 7 27.36 26.67 18.68
CA PRO A 7 27.00 25.48 19.44
C PRO A 7 28.17 24.48 19.40
N LEU A 8 28.69 24.12 20.57
CA LEU A 8 29.68 23.06 20.70
C LEU A 8 28.95 21.73 20.83
N PHE A 9 29.12 20.81 19.88
CA PHE A 9 28.49 19.50 19.92
C PHE A 9 29.41 18.46 20.57
N PRO A 10 28.85 17.44 21.25
CA PRO A 10 29.63 16.31 21.73
C PRO A 10 30.37 15.59 20.59
N HIS A 11 31.53 15.01 20.90
CA HIS A 11 32.27 14.17 19.95
C HIS A 11 31.43 12.96 19.52
N GLY A 12 31.54 12.57 18.24
CA GLY A 12 30.78 11.44 17.69
C GLY A 12 29.35 11.78 17.24
N THR A 13 28.97 13.06 17.24
CA THR A 13 27.68 13.50 16.69
C THR A 13 27.73 13.73 15.18
N THR A 14 26.64 13.41 14.51
CA THR A 14 26.38 13.73 13.10
C THR A 14 25.50 14.96 13.00
N HIS A 15 25.98 15.97 12.29
CA HIS A 15 25.25 17.23 12.13
C HIS A 15 24.07 17.08 11.16
N ILE A 16 22.89 17.52 11.60
CA ILE A 16 21.73 17.71 10.74
C ILE A 16 21.83 19.09 10.08
N ASN A 17 22.11 20.10 10.89
CA ASN A 17 22.43 21.46 10.47
C ASN A 17 23.37 22.15 11.49
N ASN A 18 23.50 23.47 11.43
CA ASN A 18 24.41 24.23 12.31
C ASN A 18 23.98 24.24 13.79
N LEU A 19 22.71 23.95 14.08
CA LEU A 19 22.13 24.00 15.43
C LEU A 19 21.77 22.62 15.97
N LEU A 20 21.45 21.66 15.10
CA LEU A 20 21.02 20.32 15.48
C LEU A 20 21.98 19.25 14.99
N ALA A 21 22.29 18.32 15.88
CA ALA A 21 23.05 17.11 15.60
C ALA A 21 22.40 15.91 16.29
N PHE A 22 22.83 14.69 15.94
CA PHE A 22 22.43 13.48 16.65
C PHE A 22 23.62 12.53 16.82
N SER A 23 23.63 11.70 17.87
CA SER A 23 24.51 10.54 17.96
C SER A 23 23.69 9.26 18.04
N CYS A 24 24.30 8.13 17.68
CA CYS A 24 23.74 6.80 17.90
C CYS A 24 24.75 6.01 18.72
N GLU A 25 24.39 5.70 19.96
CA GLU A 25 25.23 4.97 20.91
C GLU A 25 24.39 3.84 21.51
N GLU A 26 24.91 2.61 21.46
CA GLU A 26 24.25 1.42 22.04
C GLU A 26 22.79 1.23 21.58
N GLY A 27 22.50 1.55 20.32
CA GLY A 27 21.14 1.46 19.74
C GLY A 27 20.16 2.52 20.26
N THR A 28 20.67 3.60 20.86
CA THR A 28 19.90 4.77 21.28
C THR A 28 20.34 5.98 20.48
N VAL A 29 19.39 6.59 19.77
CA VAL A 29 19.60 7.82 19.03
C VAL A 29 19.28 9.00 19.95
N THR A 30 20.22 9.91 20.14
CA THR A 30 20.05 11.14 20.92
C THR A 30 20.24 12.36 20.04
N TYR A 31 19.32 13.32 20.13
CA TYR A 31 19.35 14.57 19.38
C TYR A 31 19.82 15.70 20.27
N PHE A 32 20.66 16.58 19.73
CA PHE A 32 21.30 17.66 20.46
C PHE A 32 21.05 19.00 19.78
N ASN A 33 20.86 20.04 20.58
CA ASN A 33 21.00 21.43 20.17
C ASN A 33 22.27 22.01 20.83
N GLY A 34 23.34 22.13 20.05
CA GLY A 34 24.69 22.28 20.60
C GLY A 34 25.05 21.12 21.52
N SER A 35 25.40 21.42 22.76
CA SER A 35 25.75 20.42 23.78
C SER A 35 24.54 19.89 24.56
N MET A 36 23.36 20.48 24.37
CA MET A 36 22.17 20.13 25.14
C MET A 36 21.39 18.98 24.48
N PRO A 37 21.19 17.83 25.15
CA PRO A 37 20.33 16.77 24.65
C PRO A 37 18.85 17.22 24.69
N LEU A 38 18.11 16.96 23.62
CA LEU A 38 16.70 17.32 23.46
C LEU A 38 15.76 16.12 23.54
N PHE A 39 16.07 15.09 22.77
CA PHE A 39 15.26 13.88 22.65
C PHE A 39 16.15 12.66 22.53
N SER A 40 15.63 11.51 22.96
CA SER A 40 16.26 10.22 22.73
C SER A 40 15.21 9.17 22.39
N HIS A 41 15.52 8.24 21.49
CA HIS A 41 14.71 7.05 21.26
C HIS A 41 15.59 5.85 20.90
N ARG A 42 15.03 4.64 21.01
CA ARG A 42 15.68 3.44 20.45
C ARG A 42 15.76 3.56 18.95
N GLU A 43 16.86 3.13 18.34
CA GLU A 43 17.03 3.12 16.88
C GLU A 43 15.89 2.37 16.16
N THR A 44 15.35 1.33 16.81
CA THR A 44 14.23 0.53 16.31
C THR A 44 12.86 1.22 16.43
N ASP A 45 12.75 2.30 17.22
CA ASP A 45 11.52 3.04 17.43
C ASP A 45 11.30 4.11 16.35
N VAL A 46 10.79 3.63 15.22
CA VAL A 46 10.45 4.46 14.05
C VAL A 46 9.31 5.44 14.34
N ALA A 47 8.44 5.15 15.33
CA ALA A 47 7.33 6.05 15.69
C ALA A 47 7.88 7.29 16.38
N SER A 48 8.75 7.12 17.37
CA SER A 48 9.44 8.22 18.05
C SER A 48 10.32 9.02 17.08
N PHE A 49 11.07 8.35 16.19
CA PHE A 49 11.83 9.02 15.14
C PHE A 49 10.95 9.99 14.32
N HIS A 50 9.83 9.50 13.78
CA HIS A 50 8.95 10.32 12.97
C HIS A 50 8.29 11.46 13.75
N MET A 51 7.95 11.22 15.03
CA MET A 51 7.43 12.26 15.91
C MET A 51 8.46 13.39 16.12
N ILE A 52 9.71 13.05 16.47
CA ILE A 52 10.78 14.02 16.74
C ILE A 52 11.07 14.88 15.51
N ILE A 53 11.28 14.26 14.34
CA ILE A 53 11.59 15.04 13.13
C ILE A 53 10.42 15.91 12.68
N ALA A 54 9.17 15.46 12.91
CA ALA A 54 7.99 16.26 12.62
C ALA A 54 7.94 17.49 13.52
N GLN A 55 8.27 17.35 14.80
CA GLN A 55 8.32 18.45 15.75
C GLN A 55 9.43 19.45 15.41
N PHE A 56 10.64 18.97 15.07
CA PHE A 56 11.72 19.86 14.61
C PHE A 56 11.36 20.64 13.35
N TYR A 57 10.71 19.99 12.39
CA TYR A 57 10.26 20.65 11.16
C TYR A 57 9.16 21.68 11.44
N LEU A 58 8.15 21.34 12.25
CA LEU A 58 7.03 22.21 12.58
C LEU A 58 7.48 23.46 13.35
N ASN A 59 8.45 23.32 14.25
CA ASN A 59 9.03 24.42 15.00
C ASN A 59 10.03 25.27 14.19
N GLY A 60 10.31 24.89 12.94
CA GLY A 60 11.23 25.61 12.05
C GLY A 60 12.72 25.42 12.38
N HIS A 61 13.08 24.45 13.22
CA HIS A 61 14.47 24.20 13.58
C HIS A 61 15.28 23.53 12.46
N VAL A 62 14.60 22.86 11.52
CA VAL A 62 15.22 22.05 10.47
C VAL A 62 14.43 22.14 9.17
N LYS A 63 15.14 22.18 8.04
CA LYS A 63 14.51 22.09 6.72
C LYS A 63 14.34 20.62 6.31
N GLN A 64 13.36 20.37 5.44
CA GLN A 64 13.11 19.03 4.91
C GLN A 64 14.36 18.41 4.26
N ALA A 65 15.12 19.20 3.49
CA ALA A 65 16.33 18.73 2.81
C ALA A 65 17.42 18.27 3.81
N ASP A 66 17.50 18.92 4.98
CA ASP A 66 18.46 18.55 6.02
C ASP A 66 18.13 17.19 6.61
N LEU A 67 16.84 16.91 6.88
CA LEU A 67 16.39 15.59 7.34
C LEU A 67 16.66 14.49 6.31
N CYS A 68 16.36 14.76 5.04
CA CYS A 68 16.59 13.79 3.98
C CYS A 68 18.08 13.45 3.84
N ARG A 69 18.96 14.46 3.92
CA ARG A 69 20.41 14.27 3.84
C ARG A 69 20.97 13.56 5.08
N ALA A 70 20.54 13.95 6.28
CA ALA A 70 21.08 13.43 7.53
C ALA A 70 20.64 11.98 7.82
N PHE A 71 19.38 11.64 7.53
CA PHE A 71 18.79 10.34 7.89
C PHE A 71 18.55 9.41 6.69
N GLY A 72 18.86 9.84 5.47
CA GLY A 72 18.59 9.06 4.25
C GLY A 72 17.09 8.82 3.99
N VAL A 73 16.21 9.59 4.62
CA VAL A 73 14.76 9.44 4.48
C VAL A 73 14.22 10.20 3.29
N THR A 74 13.14 9.70 2.69
CA THR A 74 12.49 10.41 1.58
C THR A 74 11.72 11.64 2.07
N ALA A 75 11.68 12.66 1.21
CA ALA A 75 10.88 13.87 1.41
C ALA A 75 9.39 13.54 1.72
N ILE A 76 8.86 12.52 1.05
CA ILE A 76 7.47 12.07 1.25
C ILE A 76 7.27 11.53 2.67
N SER A 77 8.23 10.77 3.22
CA SER A 77 8.14 10.26 4.59
C SER A 77 8.03 11.39 5.61
N VAL A 78 8.91 12.40 5.49
CA VAL A 78 8.90 13.59 6.35
C VAL A 78 7.55 14.32 6.26
N LYS A 79 7.03 14.55 5.05
CA LYS A 79 5.73 15.21 4.86
C LYS A 79 4.57 14.43 5.48
N ARG A 80 4.60 13.09 5.41
CA ARG A 80 3.58 12.23 6.05
C ARG A 80 3.64 12.32 7.57
N ALA A 81 4.83 12.31 8.17
CA ALA A 81 5.01 12.49 9.61
C ALA A 81 4.49 13.86 10.06
N VAL A 82 4.86 14.93 9.35
CA VAL A 82 4.39 16.29 9.63
C VAL A 82 2.87 16.41 9.52
N LYS A 83 2.27 15.82 8.48
CA LYS A 83 0.81 15.78 8.32
C LYS A 83 0.14 15.05 9.49
N LEU A 84 0.66 13.88 9.87
CA LEU A 84 0.14 13.10 10.98
C LEU A 84 0.18 13.90 12.29
N HIS A 85 1.30 14.59 12.58
CA HIS A 85 1.42 15.44 13.76
C HIS A 85 0.44 16.62 13.73
N ARG A 86 0.17 17.24 12.57
CA ARG A 86 -0.80 18.34 12.46
C ARG A 86 -2.24 17.88 12.70
N GLU A 87 -2.61 16.73 12.16
CA GLU A 87 -3.99 16.23 12.22
C GLU A 87 -4.32 15.51 13.53
N GLN A 88 -3.35 14.77 14.08
CA GLN A 88 -3.59 13.86 15.20
C GLN A 88 -2.73 14.18 16.42
N GLY A 89 -1.76 15.09 16.31
CA GLY A 89 -0.79 15.36 17.38
C GLY A 89 0.16 14.18 17.63
N VAL A 90 0.83 14.23 18.78
CA VAL A 90 1.79 13.18 19.21
C VAL A 90 1.12 11.80 19.29
N LYS A 91 -0.12 11.73 19.77
CA LYS A 91 -0.86 10.46 19.89
C LYS A 91 -0.94 9.70 18.57
N GLY A 92 -1.00 10.40 17.42
CA GLY A 92 -1.14 9.79 16.10
C GLY A 92 0.00 8.84 15.71
N PHE A 93 1.21 9.06 16.26
CA PHE A 93 2.37 8.20 15.98
C PHE A 93 2.32 6.85 16.71
N PHE A 94 1.58 6.78 17.81
CA PHE A 94 1.57 5.62 18.70
C PHE A 94 0.24 4.84 18.65
N VAL A 95 -0.68 5.21 17.75
CA VAL A 95 -1.88 4.41 17.50
C VAL A 95 -1.51 3.19 16.65
N PRO A 96 -1.98 1.98 17.01
CA PRO A 96 -1.83 0.81 16.16
C PRO A 96 -2.34 1.08 14.74
N ARG A 97 -1.54 0.72 13.73
CA ARG A 97 -1.95 0.90 12.34
C ARG A 97 -3.23 0.12 12.12
N LYS A 98 -4.21 0.74 11.46
CA LYS A 98 -5.40 0.02 10.96
C LYS A 98 -4.91 -1.09 10.05
N GLY A 99 -5.05 -2.33 10.53
CA GLY A 99 -4.73 -3.53 9.77
C GLY A 99 -5.64 -3.67 8.55
N ARG A 100 -5.36 -4.70 7.74
CA ARG A 100 -6.30 -5.10 6.69
C ARG A 100 -7.64 -5.44 7.34
N GLY A 101 -8.73 -4.90 6.78
CA GLY A 101 -10.07 -5.29 7.18
C GLY A 101 -10.30 -6.81 7.03
N PRO A 102 -11.39 -7.34 7.60
CA PRO A 102 -11.68 -8.77 7.53
C PRO A 102 -11.66 -9.28 6.09
N ALA A 103 -11.19 -10.52 5.92
CA ALA A 103 -11.17 -11.15 4.61
C ALA A 103 -12.61 -11.27 4.08
N VAL A 104 -12.87 -10.65 2.93
CA VAL A 104 -14.19 -10.70 2.28
C VAL A 104 -14.53 -12.11 1.80
N LEU A 105 -13.51 -12.89 1.41
CA LEU A 105 -13.63 -14.30 1.03
C LEU A 105 -13.22 -15.19 2.19
N THR A 106 -14.11 -15.34 3.18
CA THR A 106 -13.95 -16.35 4.22
C THR A 106 -14.19 -17.76 3.64
N PRO A 107 -13.76 -18.84 4.31
CA PRO A 107 -14.02 -20.20 3.84
C PRO A 107 -15.51 -20.49 3.59
N SER A 108 -16.40 -20.00 4.47
CA SER A 108 -17.85 -20.15 4.30
C SER A 108 -18.37 -19.45 3.04
N VAL A 109 -17.93 -18.21 2.82
CA VAL A 109 -18.28 -17.42 1.63
C VAL A 109 -17.71 -18.06 0.36
N MET A 110 -16.51 -18.65 0.43
CA MET A 110 -15.93 -19.40 -0.69
C MET A 110 -16.75 -20.65 -1.03
N THR A 111 -17.19 -21.43 -0.03
CA THR A 111 -18.05 -22.59 -0.28
C THR A 111 -19.38 -22.18 -0.90
N GLN A 112 -20.01 -21.10 -0.41
CA GLN A 112 -21.25 -20.58 -0.98
C GLN A 112 -21.04 -20.09 -2.43
N ALA A 113 -19.96 -19.33 -2.67
CA ALA A 113 -19.62 -18.85 -4.01
C ALA A 113 -19.35 -20.02 -4.97
N GLN A 114 -18.61 -21.04 -4.52
CA GLN A 114 -18.31 -22.22 -5.35
C GLN A 114 -19.58 -23.00 -5.67
N GLY A 115 -20.49 -23.21 -4.71
CA GLY A 115 -21.76 -23.88 -4.97
C GLY A 115 -22.63 -23.15 -6.02
N LEU A 116 -22.66 -21.81 -5.97
CA LEU A 116 -23.38 -21.02 -6.97
C LEU A 116 -22.72 -21.09 -8.36
N LEU A 117 -21.38 -21.07 -8.40
CA LEU A 117 -20.62 -21.20 -9.65
C LEU A 117 -20.74 -22.60 -10.26
N ASP A 118 -20.74 -23.65 -9.45
CA ASP A 118 -20.95 -25.04 -9.86
C ASP A 118 -22.38 -25.24 -10.38
N GLY A 119 -23.36 -24.52 -9.80
CA GLY A 119 -24.72 -24.42 -10.32
C GLY A 119 -24.85 -23.66 -11.64
N GLY A 120 -23.75 -23.19 -12.22
CA GLY A 120 -23.71 -22.52 -13.52
C GLY A 120 -24.01 -21.02 -13.47
N ALA A 121 -24.09 -20.42 -12.29
CA ALA A 121 -24.30 -18.98 -12.17
C ALA A 121 -23.08 -18.20 -12.69
N ALA A 122 -23.33 -17.06 -13.33
CA ALA A 122 -22.26 -16.18 -13.77
C ALA A 122 -21.55 -15.56 -12.56
N SER A 123 -20.22 -15.45 -12.64
CA SER A 123 -19.38 -14.90 -11.55
C SER A 123 -19.84 -13.51 -11.07
N GLU A 124 -20.36 -12.67 -11.98
CA GLU A 124 -20.93 -11.36 -11.62
C GLU A 124 -22.21 -11.47 -10.81
N ALA A 125 -23.12 -12.37 -11.19
CA ALA A 125 -24.36 -12.61 -10.46
C ALA A 125 -24.09 -13.19 -9.07
N VAL A 126 -23.10 -14.09 -8.94
CA VAL A 126 -22.66 -14.63 -7.65
C VAL A 126 -22.09 -13.53 -6.75
N ALA A 127 -21.30 -12.61 -7.32
CA ALA A 127 -20.74 -11.49 -6.56
C ALA A 127 -21.84 -10.55 -6.06
N ASP A 128 -22.81 -10.22 -6.91
CA ASP A 128 -23.95 -9.37 -6.54
C ASP A 128 -24.83 -10.04 -5.47
N GLN A 129 -25.10 -11.34 -5.62
CA GLN A 129 -25.90 -12.12 -4.66
C GLN A 129 -25.24 -12.24 -3.28
N LEU A 130 -23.91 -12.35 -3.23
CA LEU A 130 -23.16 -12.44 -1.98
C LEU A 130 -22.75 -11.07 -1.40
N GLY A 131 -23.10 -9.97 -2.09
CA GLY A 131 -22.71 -8.61 -1.67
C GLY A 131 -21.19 -8.35 -1.74
N ILE A 132 -20.47 -9.10 -2.58
CA ILE A 132 -19.01 -9.03 -2.72
C ILE A 132 -18.68 -8.22 -3.96
N LYS A 133 -17.62 -7.41 -3.91
CA LYS A 133 -17.13 -6.72 -5.12
C LYS A 133 -16.81 -7.74 -6.22
N ARG A 134 -17.35 -7.52 -7.42
CA ARG A 134 -17.11 -8.36 -8.61
C ARG A 134 -15.62 -8.61 -8.87
N ASP A 135 -14.77 -7.60 -8.67
CA ASP A 135 -13.31 -7.73 -8.80
C ASP A 135 -12.70 -8.70 -7.76
N THR A 136 -13.24 -8.76 -6.54
CA THR A 136 -12.79 -9.72 -5.52
C THR A 136 -13.09 -11.15 -5.94
N LEU A 137 -14.30 -11.41 -6.45
CA LEU A 137 -14.69 -12.74 -6.93
C LEU A 137 -13.90 -13.12 -8.19
N GLY A 138 -13.77 -12.19 -9.15
CA GLY A 138 -12.99 -12.38 -10.37
C GLY A 138 -11.50 -12.61 -10.11
N LYS A 139 -10.92 -11.98 -9.07
CA LYS A 139 -9.55 -12.26 -8.62
C LYS A 139 -9.43 -13.66 -8.02
N ALA A 140 -10.42 -14.12 -7.27
CA ALA A 140 -10.41 -15.48 -6.72
C ALA A 140 -10.49 -16.54 -7.83
N VAL A 141 -11.31 -16.30 -8.87
CA VAL A 141 -11.37 -17.18 -10.05
C VAL A 141 -10.05 -17.19 -10.81
N ARG A 142 -9.48 -16.01 -11.14
CA ARG A 142 -8.18 -15.94 -11.85
C ARG A 142 -7.02 -16.55 -11.04
N ALA A 143 -7.08 -16.44 -9.72
CA ALA A 143 -6.11 -17.05 -8.82
C ALA A 143 -6.35 -18.55 -8.59
N GLY A 144 -7.33 -19.17 -9.26
CA GLY A 144 -7.63 -20.59 -9.14
C GLY A 144 -8.25 -21.02 -7.81
N ARG A 145 -8.72 -20.08 -6.98
CA ARG A 145 -9.35 -20.35 -5.68
C ARG A 145 -10.85 -20.63 -5.80
N LEU A 146 -11.46 -20.20 -6.90
CA LEU A 146 -12.82 -20.53 -7.30
C LEU A 146 -12.79 -21.01 -8.75
N HIS A 147 -13.61 -22.00 -9.08
CA HIS A 147 -13.70 -22.55 -10.42
C HIS A 147 -15.05 -22.21 -11.05
N VAL A 148 -15.01 -21.74 -12.29
CA VAL A 148 -16.21 -21.54 -13.10
C VAL A 148 -16.25 -22.69 -14.09
N ALA A 149 -17.36 -23.45 -14.10
CA ALA A 149 -17.54 -24.51 -15.07
C ALA A 149 -17.44 -23.92 -16.48
N LYS A 150 -16.44 -24.35 -17.28
CA LYS A 150 -16.38 -24.01 -18.70
C LYS A 150 -17.63 -24.58 -19.34
N LYS A 151 -18.52 -23.71 -19.83
CA LYS A 151 -19.67 -24.11 -20.64
C LYS A 151 -19.15 -25.04 -21.75
N LYS A 152 -19.50 -26.33 -21.70
CA LYS A 152 -19.21 -27.26 -22.81
C LYS A 152 -19.88 -26.69 -24.06
N THR A 153 -19.10 -26.10 -24.95
CA THR A 153 -19.53 -25.83 -26.32
C THR A 153 -19.82 -27.18 -26.96
N VAL A 154 -21.09 -27.54 -27.06
CA VAL A 154 -21.54 -28.67 -27.88
C VAL A 154 -21.18 -28.32 -29.33
N PRO A 155 -20.46 -29.17 -30.06
CA PRO A 155 -20.15 -28.90 -31.46
C PRO A 155 -21.45 -28.86 -32.29
N PRO A 156 -21.59 -27.94 -33.26
CA PRO A 156 -22.78 -27.84 -34.06
C PRO A 156 -22.98 -29.12 -34.89
N SER A 157 -24.17 -29.70 -34.79
CA SER A 157 -24.58 -30.89 -35.54
C SER A 157 -24.55 -30.64 -37.05
N PRO A 158 -24.16 -31.62 -37.89
CA PRO A 158 -24.03 -31.42 -39.32
C PRO A 158 -25.40 -31.16 -39.97
N LYS A 159 -25.49 -30.06 -40.73
CA LYS A 159 -26.69 -29.70 -41.50
C LYS A 159 -26.92 -30.74 -42.60
N LYS A 160 -28.14 -31.31 -42.66
CA LYS A 160 -28.63 -32.07 -43.82
C LYS A 160 -28.64 -31.16 -45.05
N THR A 161 -27.84 -31.48 -46.05
CA THR A 161 -27.91 -30.87 -47.38
C THR A 161 -29.12 -31.43 -48.10
N LEU A 162 -30.19 -30.64 -48.18
CA LEU A 162 -31.32 -30.92 -49.05
C LEU A 162 -30.89 -30.59 -50.48
N GLY A 163 -30.99 -31.56 -51.39
CA GLY A 163 -30.64 -31.38 -52.79
C GLY A 163 -31.53 -30.37 -53.50
N THR A 164 -30.99 -29.73 -54.53
CA THR A 164 -31.80 -29.10 -55.56
C THR A 164 -31.09 -29.26 -56.90
N ALA A 165 -31.79 -29.93 -57.81
CA ALA A 165 -31.45 -30.03 -59.21
C ALA A 165 -31.68 -28.67 -59.90
N GLN A 166 -30.83 -28.32 -60.86
CA GLN A 166 -31.23 -27.51 -62.01
C GLN A 166 -30.18 -27.61 -63.14
N GLU A 167 -30.61 -28.22 -64.24
CA GLU A 167 -30.04 -28.10 -65.59
C GLU A 167 -29.98 -26.63 -66.04
N ARG A 168 -28.95 -26.27 -66.82
CA ARG A 168 -29.10 -25.84 -68.24
C ARG A 168 -27.76 -25.40 -68.87
N SER A 169 -27.46 -26.08 -69.98
CA SER A 169 -26.80 -25.66 -71.23
C SER A 169 -25.93 -24.39 -71.31
N SER A 170 -24.70 -24.56 -71.83
CA SER A 170 -24.19 -23.90 -73.06
C SER A 170 -22.89 -24.57 -73.50
N ALA A 171 -22.91 -25.26 -74.65
CA ALA A 171 -22.28 -24.83 -75.92
C ALA A 171 -20.76 -25.09 -75.95
N ARG A 172 -20.34 -26.22 -76.53
CA ARG A 172 -19.72 -26.29 -77.87
C ARG A 172 -18.57 -25.31 -78.07
N GLN A 173 -17.34 -25.83 -77.96
CA GLN A 173 -16.33 -25.88 -79.02
C GLN A 173 -15.51 -27.16 -78.84
#